data_AF-A0A9R1WYK8-F1
#
_entry.id   AF-A0A9R1WYK8-F1
#
_cell.length_a   1.000
_cell.length_b   1.000
_cell.length_c   1.000
_cell.angle_alpha   90.00
_cell.angle_beta   90.00
_cell.angle_gamma   90.00
#
_symmetry.space_group_name_H-M   'P 1'
#
loop_
_entity.id
_entity.type
_entity.pdbx_description
1 polymer ?
#
loop_
_entity_poly.entity_id
_entity_poly.type
_entity_poly.pdbx_seq_one_letter_code
_entity_poly.pdbx_strand_id
1 'polypeptide(L)'
;MQEWGFELPTGNISDRSMIKYTDFLLATASGKAVGERFPGKLATPFEKTKLSAYALAAMVESVVVSEELMQAFDQETAAVVVATLTYYKMEMEESFDATRWIDINLIRLCSKFGDYRKDDPSSFSLKPSLSLFPQFMFNLRRSQFVQVFNYSPDETAYFRMMLNRKSITNATVMIQPSLISYSFNFLPSTTLLGVASISADRILLLDSYFSAFAQLLQAPHDDVELIICERFPVPRLVVCDQHGSQARFLLAKLNPSATYNNEVATAGMDVIFIDDVNLQVFFEHLQRLDVQTS
;
A
#
# COMPACT_ATOMS: atom_id res chain seq x y z
N MET A 1 -3.76 -42.82 12.61
CA MET A 1 -2.82 -42.21 11.65
C MET A 1 -3.57 -42.06 10.35
N GLN A 2 -4.25 -40.93 10.17
CA GLN A 2 -5.04 -40.61 8.98
C GLN A 2 -4.59 -39.21 8.58
N GLU A 3 -3.86 -39.13 7.48
CA GLU A 3 -3.27 -37.91 6.94
C GLU A 3 -4.40 -36.96 6.53
N TRP A 4 -4.39 -35.76 7.10
CA TRP A 4 -5.27 -34.68 6.68
C TRP A 4 -4.71 -34.11 5.38
N GLY A 5 -5.26 -34.56 4.26
CA GLY A 5 -5.00 -33.99 2.94
C GLY A 5 -5.50 -32.55 2.88
N PHE A 6 -4.61 -31.60 3.17
CA PHE A 6 -4.75 -30.21 2.75
C PHE A 6 -4.36 -30.15 1.26
N GLU A 7 -5.32 -30.37 0.37
CA GLU A 7 -5.18 -29.86 -0.99
C GLU A 7 -5.40 -28.34 -0.93
N LEU A 8 -4.32 -27.59 -1.19
CA LEU A 8 -4.40 -26.15 -1.43
C LEU A 8 -5.45 -25.91 -2.53
N PRO A 9 -6.28 -24.86 -2.44
CA PRO A 9 -7.15 -24.49 -3.55
C PRO A 9 -6.26 -24.25 -4.78
N THR A 10 -6.37 -25.10 -5.80
CA THR A 10 -5.73 -24.85 -7.10
C THR A 10 -6.48 -23.73 -7.79
N GLY A 11 -6.11 -22.50 -7.45
CA GLY A 11 -6.76 -21.32 -7.98
C GLY A 11 -6.32 -20.08 -7.24
N ASN A 12 -5.20 -19.49 -7.67
CA ASN A 12 -5.01 -18.06 -7.52
C ASN A 12 -6.30 -17.39 -7.97
N ILE A 13 -6.92 -16.57 -7.12
CA ILE A 13 -7.86 -15.53 -7.57
C ILE A 13 -6.99 -14.41 -8.19
N SER A 14 -6.17 -14.78 -9.16
CA SER A 14 -5.59 -13.86 -10.11
C SER A 14 -6.67 -13.65 -11.14
N ASP A 15 -7.24 -12.46 -11.16
CA ASP A 15 -8.11 -11.99 -12.23
C ASP A 15 -7.52 -12.47 -13.57
N ARG A 16 -8.34 -13.12 -14.40
CA ARG A 16 -7.92 -13.70 -15.70
C ARG A 16 -7.20 -12.68 -16.57
N SER A 17 -7.45 -11.39 -16.32
CA SER A 17 -6.80 -10.24 -16.93
C SER A 17 -5.35 -10.07 -16.46
N MET A 18 -5.09 -10.31 -15.17
CA MET A 18 -3.78 -10.19 -14.52
C MET A 18 -2.84 -11.32 -14.95
N ILE A 19 -3.35 -12.56 -15.07
CA ILE A 19 -2.59 -13.71 -15.60
C ILE A 19 -2.13 -13.43 -17.04
N LYS A 20 -3.04 -12.98 -17.90
CA LYS A 20 -2.71 -12.65 -19.30
C LYS A 20 -1.67 -11.54 -19.41
N TYR A 21 -1.67 -10.59 -18.49
CA TYR A 21 -0.71 -9.51 -18.45
C TYR A 21 0.67 -10.00 -17.98
N THR A 22 0.72 -10.84 -16.95
CA THR A 22 1.97 -11.45 -16.48
C THR A 22 2.59 -12.37 -17.53
N ASP A 23 1.80 -13.21 -18.19
CA ASP A 23 2.26 -14.07 -19.28
C ASP A 23 2.81 -13.26 -20.47
N PHE A 24 2.16 -12.15 -20.80
CA PHE A 24 2.62 -11.25 -21.86
C PHE A 24 3.95 -10.57 -21.51
N LEU A 25 4.10 -10.10 -20.27
CA LEU A 25 5.36 -9.50 -19.81
C LEU A 25 6.49 -10.53 -19.77
N LEU A 26 6.22 -11.75 -19.31
CA LEU A 26 7.19 -12.85 -19.30
C LEU A 26 7.60 -13.25 -20.72
N ALA A 27 6.65 -13.34 -21.66
CA ALA A 27 6.93 -13.64 -23.06
C ALA A 27 7.78 -12.54 -23.73
N THR A 28 7.49 -11.27 -23.42
CA THR A 28 8.25 -10.11 -23.93
C THR A 28 9.67 -10.06 -23.33
N ALA A 29 9.79 -10.26 -22.01
CA ALA A 29 11.07 -10.28 -21.31
C ALA A 29 11.97 -11.47 -21.73
N SER A 30 11.36 -12.61 -22.12
CA SER A 30 12.09 -13.78 -22.63
C SER A 30 12.58 -13.64 -24.07
N GLY A 31 12.34 -12.50 -24.74
CA GLY A 31 12.78 -12.26 -26.12
C GLY A 31 12.04 -13.08 -27.19
N LYS A 32 11.07 -13.93 -26.80
CA LYS A 32 10.25 -14.74 -27.73
C LYS A 32 9.24 -13.93 -28.56
N ALA A 33 9.18 -12.62 -28.36
CA ALA A 33 8.33 -11.71 -29.14
C ALA A 33 8.98 -11.21 -30.44
N VAL A 34 10.12 -11.77 -30.85
CA VAL A 34 10.77 -11.43 -32.12
C VAL A 34 10.78 -12.63 -33.04
N GLY A 35 9.85 -12.66 -34.01
CA GLY A 35 10.15 -13.28 -35.31
C GLY A 35 9.30 -14.44 -35.82
N GLU A 36 8.16 -14.81 -35.25
CA GLU A 36 7.25 -15.78 -35.92
C GLU A 36 5.98 -15.11 -36.44
N ARG A 37 5.86 -15.03 -37.78
CA ARG A 37 4.61 -14.68 -38.48
C ARG A 37 3.66 -15.87 -38.37
N PHE A 38 2.87 -15.91 -37.30
CA PHE A 38 1.71 -16.80 -37.21
C PHE A 38 0.65 -16.39 -38.26
N PRO A 39 0.10 -17.33 -39.06
CA PRO A 39 -1.00 -17.06 -39.98
C PRO A 39 -2.30 -17.04 -39.16
N GLY A 40 -2.45 -15.99 -38.40
CA GLY A 40 -3.57 -15.76 -37.51
C GLY A 40 -3.26 -14.49 -36.74
N LYS A 41 -4.08 -13.46 -36.92
CA LYS A 41 -4.01 -12.22 -36.13
C LYS A 41 -4.01 -12.62 -34.66
N LEU A 42 -2.84 -12.65 -34.04
CA LEU A 42 -2.71 -12.84 -32.61
C LEU A 42 -3.13 -11.52 -31.99
N ALA A 43 -4.44 -11.30 -31.93
CA ALA A 43 -5.00 -10.07 -31.39
C ALA A 43 -4.56 -9.99 -29.93
N THR A 44 -3.55 -9.16 -29.68
CA THR A 44 -3.23 -8.77 -28.32
C THR A 44 -4.51 -8.19 -27.69
N PRO A 45 -4.77 -8.37 -26.38
CA PRO A 45 -5.95 -7.77 -25.74
C PRO A 45 -6.00 -6.22 -25.84
N PHE A 46 -4.93 -5.62 -26.36
CA PHE A 46 -4.65 -4.20 -26.55
C PHE A 46 -4.87 -3.71 -28.00
N GLU A 47 -5.02 -4.61 -28.98
CA GLU A 47 -5.17 -4.23 -30.41
C GLU A 47 -6.52 -3.62 -30.78
N LYS A 48 -7.49 -3.68 -29.87
CA LYS A 48 -8.74 -2.93 -30.01
C LYS A 48 -8.69 -1.78 -29.02
N THR A 49 -8.82 -0.54 -29.51
CA THR A 49 -9.06 0.63 -28.66
C THR A 49 -10.29 0.35 -27.80
N LYS A 50 -10.07 0.07 -26.51
CA LYS A 50 -11.16 -0.15 -25.55
C LYS A 50 -11.52 1.20 -24.95
N LEU A 51 -12.67 1.74 -25.36
CA LEU A 51 -13.28 2.88 -24.71
C LEU A 51 -14.03 2.40 -23.48
N SER A 52 -13.62 2.86 -22.30
CA SER A 52 -14.38 2.71 -21.07
C SER A 52 -15.13 4.01 -20.82
N ALA A 53 -16.43 4.03 -21.08
CA ALA A 53 -17.29 5.17 -20.83
C ALA A 53 -18.18 4.90 -19.62
N TYR A 54 -18.15 5.80 -18.63
CA TYR A 54 -19.00 5.76 -17.45
C TYR A 54 -19.85 7.04 -17.45
N ALA A 55 -21.18 6.90 -17.47
CA ALA A 55 -22.10 8.02 -17.34
C ALA A 55 -22.83 7.89 -15.98
N LEU A 56 -22.62 8.88 -15.12
CA LEU A 56 -23.29 8.96 -13.81
C LEU A 56 -24.24 10.16 -13.84
N ALA A 57 -25.47 9.96 -13.40
CA ALA A 57 -26.46 11.01 -13.18
C ALA A 57 -26.88 10.97 -11.72
N ALA A 58 -26.67 12.07 -11.00
CA ALA A 58 -27.18 12.27 -9.65
C ALA A 58 -28.27 13.35 -9.71
N MET A 59 -29.50 12.99 -9.37
CA MET A 59 -30.60 13.94 -9.24
C MET A 59 -30.46 14.64 -7.90
N VAL A 60 -30.16 15.94 -7.92
CA VAL A 60 -30.12 16.76 -6.70
C VAL A 60 -31.33 17.67 -6.72
N GLU A 61 -32.31 17.38 -5.87
CA GLU A 61 -33.36 18.35 -5.55
C GLU A 61 -32.83 19.40 -4.55
N SER A 62 -33.34 20.62 -4.68
CA SER A 62 -32.95 21.88 -4.03
C SER A 62 -32.45 21.80 -2.57
N VAL A 63 -31.51 22.70 -2.23
CA VAL A 63 -30.90 23.22 -0.96
C VAL A 63 -31.31 22.65 0.42
N VAL A 64 -32.52 22.11 0.57
CA VAL A 64 -32.94 21.39 1.78
C VAL A 64 -32.28 20.01 1.75
N VAL A 65 -31.55 19.65 2.82
CA VAL A 65 -31.15 18.26 3.03
C VAL A 65 -32.43 17.45 3.15
N SER A 66 -32.87 16.83 2.05
CA SER A 66 -34.02 15.96 2.06
C SER A 66 -33.71 14.72 2.89
N GLU A 67 -34.75 14.11 3.45
CA GLU A 67 -34.58 12.87 4.18
C GLU A 67 -34.00 11.76 3.28
N GLU A 68 -34.29 11.82 1.99
CA GLU A 68 -33.73 10.94 0.95
C GLU A 68 -32.22 11.12 0.79
N LEU A 69 -31.71 12.36 0.82
CA LEU A 69 -30.26 12.62 0.74
C LEU A 69 -29.52 12.01 1.94
N MET A 70 -30.12 12.06 3.13
CA MET A 70 -29.54 11.43 4.33
C MET A 70 -29.54 9.90 4.26
N GLN A 71 -30.56 9.30 3.64
CA GLN A 71 -30.61 7.86 3.42
C GLN A 71 -29.58 7.40 2.38
N ALA A 72 -29.28 8.24 1.39
CA ALA A 72 -28.28 7.97 0.36
C ALA A 72 -26.82 8.21 0.82
N PHE A 73 -26.60 8.64 2.07
CA PHE A 73 -25.25 8.87 2.58
C PHE A 73 -24.48 7.55 2.72
N ASP A 74 -23.42 7.39 1.94
CA ASP A 74 -22.50 6.27 2.03
C ASP A 74 -21.35 6.61 3.00
N GLN A 75 -21.48 6.13 4.23
CA GLN A 75 -20.49 6.34 5.28
C GLN A 75 -19.14 5.65 5.03
N GLU A 76 -19.08 4.54 4.29
CA GLU A 76 -17.81 3.87 3.98
C GLU A 76 -17.03 4.69 2.96
N THR A 77 -17.68 5.08 1.86
CA THR A 77 -17.08 5.94 0.85
C THR A 77 -16.67 7.28 1.47
N ALA A 78 -17.54 7.89 2.30
CA ALA A 78 -17.21 9.13 2.99
C ALA A 78 -15.97 8.97 3.90
N ALA A 79 -15.83 7.85 4.62
CA ALA A 79 -14.67 7.60 5.47
C ALA A 79 -13.37 7.51 4.67
N VAL A 80 -13.39 6.82 3.53
CA VAL A 80 -12.22 6.71 2.62
C VAL A 80 -11.86 8.06 2.01
N VAL A 81 -12.85 8.86 1.62
CA VAL A 81 -12.64 10.22 1.10
C VAL A 81 -12.04 11.13 2.16
N VAL A 82 -12.56 11.08 3.40
CA VAL A 82 -12.01 11.86 4.53
C VAL A 82 -10.59 11.42 4.86
N ALA A 83 -10.30 10.12 4.84
CA ALA A 83 -8.93 9.61 5.01
C ALA A 83 -7.98 10.15 3.94
N THR A 84 -8.44 10.15 2.68
CA THR A 84 -7.69 10.66 1.54
C THR A 84 -7.40 12.16 1.67
N LEU A 85 -8.43 12.93 1.98
CA LEU A 85 -8.29 14.37 2.19
C LEU A 85 -7.40 14.69 3.39
N THR A 86 -7.48 13.90 4.47
CA THR A 86 -6.67 14.10 5.68
C THR A 86 -5.20 13.99 5.35
N TYR A 87 -4.77 12.88 4.73
CA TYR A 87 -3.34 12.70 4.46
C TYR A 87 -2.85 13.70 3.39
N TYR A 88 -3.68 14.05 2.40
CA TYR A 88 -3.34 15.07 1.42
C TYR A 88 -3.06 16.42 2.09
N LYS A 89 -3.90 16.83 3.06
CA LYS A 89 -3.67 18.06 3.84
C LYS A 89 -2.38 17.95 4.67
N MET A 90 -2.09 16.77 5.25
CA MET A 90 -0.82 16.56 5.97
C MET A 90 0.41 16.72 5.07
N GLU A 91 0.30 16.43 3.76
CA GLU A 91 1.42 16.59 2.81
C GLU A 91 1.56 18.03 2.31
N MET A 92 0.44 18.75 2.17
CA MET A 92 0.44 20.11 1.62
C MET A 92 0.63 21.21 2.66
N GLU A 93 0.30 20.95 3.93
CA GLU A 93 0.28 21.96 5.00
C GLU A 93 1.28 21.61 6.11
N GLU A 94 2.30 22.47 6.29
CA GLU A 94 3.45 22.23 7.17
C GLU A 94 3.10 22.08 8.67
N SER A 95 1.99 22.67 9.12
CA SER A 95 1.54 22.66 10.52
C SER A 95 0.12 22.14 10.70
N PHE A 96 -0.24 21.11 9.94
CA PHE A 96 -1.58 20.55 9.95
C PHE A 96 -1.78 19.49 11.05
N ASP A 97 -2.66 19.79 12.02
CA ASP A 97 -3.11 18.83 13.03
C ASP A 97 -4.28 17.99 12.49
N ALA A 98 -3.93 16.87 11.87
CA ALA A 98 -4.88 15.91 11.29
C ALA A 98 -5.89 15.36 12.30
N THR A 99 -5.45 15.05 13.52
CA THR A 99 -6.31 14.45 14.55
C THR A 99 -7.39 15.46 14.96
N ARG A 100 -6.99 16.69 15.27
CA ARG A 100 -7.92 17.76 15.60
C ARG A 100 -8.85 18.10 14.44
N TRP A 101 -8.34 18.08 13.21
CA TRP A 101 -9.16 18.33 12.03
C TRP A 101 -10.25 17.27 11.85
N ILE A 102 -9.92 15.98 12.00
CA ILE A 102 -10.91 14.89 11.99
C ILE A 102 -11.95 15.10 13.09
N ASP A 103 -11.50 15.33 14.33
CA ASP A 103 -12.39 15.46 15.50
C ASP A 103 -13.37 16.65 15.33
N ILE A 104 -12.89 17.80 14.87
CA ILE A 104 -13.73 18.99 14.64
C ILE A 104 -14.77 18.73 13.54
N ASN A 105 -14.38 18.10 12.44
CA ASN A 105 -15.30 17.82 11.34
C ASN A 105 -16.34 16.76 11.74
N LEU A 106 -15.94 15.75 12.53
CA LEU A 106 -16.88 14.77 13.08
C LEU A 106 -17.89 15.44 14.02
N ILE A 107 -17.44 16.32 14.93
CA ILE A 107 -18.36 17.05 15.82
C ILE A 107 -19.35 17.88 15.00
N ARG A 108 -18.87 18.63 14.00
CA ARG A 108 -19.75 19.43 13.12
C ARG A 108 -20.79 18.57 12.40
N LEU A 109 -20.39 17.39 11.92
CA LEU A 109 -21.28 16.45 11.26
C LEU A 109 -22.35 15.92 12.23
N CYS A 110 -21.93 15.43 13.40
CA CYS A 110 -22.81 14.91 14.44
C CYS A 110 -23.75 15.99 15.00
N SER A 111 -23.29 17.23 15.18
CA SER A 111 -24.15 18.34 15.62
C SER A 111 -25.17 18.74 14.55
N LYS A 112 -24.87 18.52 13.26
CA LYS A 112 -25.76 18.87 12.16
C LYS A 112 -26.81 17.78 11.85
N PHE A 113 -26.43 16.52 12.01
CA PHE A 113 -27.24 15.37 11.55
C PHE A 113 -27.65 14.40 12.67
N GLY A 114 -27.19 14.63 13.90
CA GLY A 114 -27.61 13.85 15.06
C GLY A 114 -28.90 14.37 15.67
N ASP A 115 -29.71 13.44 16.15
CA ASP A 115 -30.90 13.74 16.94
C ASP A 115 -30.51 13.76 18.41
N TYR A 116 -30.74 14.88 19.09
CA TYR A 116 -30.44 15.03 20.52
C TYR A 116 -31.31 16.12 21.16
N ARG A 117 -31.48 16.01 22.47
CA ARG A 117 -32.04 17.04 23.32
C ARG A 117 -30.89 17.85 23.93
N LYS A 118 -31.09 19.17 24.01
CA LYS A 118 -30.11 20.07 24.62
C LYS A 118 -29.87 19.64 26.08
N ASP A 119 -28.61 19.64 26.49
CA ASP A 119 -28.16 19.32 27.84
C ASP A 119 -28.44 17.87 28.32
N ASP A 120 -28.80 16.96 27.39
CA ASP A 120 -28.99 15.52 27.66
C ASP A 120 -28.12 14.66 26.73
N PRO A 121 -26.88 14.31 27.13
CA PRO A 121 -25.97 13.49 26.32
C PRO A 121 -26.50 12.10 25.99
N SER A 122 -27.39 11.54 26.82
CA SER A 122 -27.93 10.19 26.64
C SER A 122 -28.95 10.10 25.50
N SER A 123 -29.49 11.26 25.07
CA SER A 123 -30.44 11.36 23.97
C SER A 123 -29.80 11.33 22.58
N PHE A 124 -28.46 11.42 22.49
CA PHE A 124 -27.77 11.51 21.21
C PHE A 124 -27.90 10.21 20.41
N SER A 125 -28.40 10.33 19.18
CA SER A 125 -28.53 9.22 18.26
C SER A 125 -28.24 9.66 16.83
N LEU A 126 -27.81 8.70 16.00
CA LEU A 126 -27.51 8.90 14.58
C LEU A 126 -28.36 7.93 13.75
N LYS A 127 -28.78 8.38 12.56
CA LYS A 127 -29.46 7.50 11.60
C LYS A 127 -28.55 6.34 11.18
N PRO A 128 -29.11 5.16 10.81
CA PRO A 128 -28.31 3.99 10.42
C PRO A 128 -27.26 4.28 9.34
N SER A 129 -27.58 5.13 8.35
CA SER A 129 -26.67 5.53 7.27
C SER A 129 -25.41 6.26 7.74
N LEU A 130 -25.45 6.86 8.94
CA LEU A 130 -24.34 7.64 9.53
C LEU A 130 -23.77 7.01 10.81
N SER A 131 -24.43 5.99 11.36
CA SER A 131 -24.14 5.45 12.69
C SER A 131 -22.74 4.84 12.85
N LEU A 132 -22.12 4.34 11.77
CA LEU A 132 -20.76 3.77 11.81
C LEU A 132 -19.69 4.82 11.49
N PHE A 133 -20.06 5.97 10.95
CA PHE A 133 -19.10 7.01 10.58
C PHE A 133 -18.22 7.50 11.75
N PRO A 134 -18.74 7.72 12.98
CA PRO A 134 -17.90 8.05 14.13
C PRO A 134 -16.87 6.95 14.45
N GLN A 135 -17.23 5.67 14.27
CA GLN A 135 -16.32 4.55 14.48
C GLN A 135 -15.19 4.54 13.44
N PHE A 136 -15.50 4.83 12.18
CA PHE A 136 -14.47 5.00 11.15
C PHE A 136 -13.52 6.15 11.47
N MET A 137 -14.03 7.31 11.90
CA MET A 137 -13.19 8.45 12.26
C MET A 137 -12.32 8.16 13.50
N PHE A 138 -12.85 7.43 14.47
CA PHE A 138 -12.11 6.96 15.65
C PHE A 138 -10.93 6.05 15.27
N ASN A 139 -11.13 5.16 14.30
CA ASN A 139 -10.09 4.26 13.81
C ASN A 139 -9.09 5.00 12.91
N LEU A 140 -9.57 5.86 12.00
CA LEU A 140 -8.75 6.67 11.10
C LEU A 140 -7.74 7.53 11.87
N ARG A 141 -8.16 8.28 12.89
CA ARG A 141 -7.27 9.16 13.66
C ARG A 141 -6.14 8.42 14.40
N ARG A 142 -6.28 7.10 14.58
CA ARG A 142 -5.29 6.20 15.22
C ARG A 142 -4.52 5.35 14.22
N SER A 143 -4.95 5.33 12.97
CA SER A 143 -4.33 4.54 11.91
C SER A 143 -2.96 5.10 11.53
N GLN A 144 -2.15 4.26 10.89
CA GLN A 144 -0.86 4.61 10.30
C GLN A 144 -0.95 5.66 9.17
N PHE A 145 -2.16 5.98 8.68
CA PHE A 145 -2.35 7.09 7.74
C PHE A 145 -2.14 8.46 8.39
N VAL A 146 -2.48 8.55 9.68
CA VAL A 146 -2.45 9.79 10.49
C VAL A 146 -1.32 9.74 11.51
N GLN A 147 -1.20 8.64 12.26
CA GLN A 147 -0.15 8.43 13.26
C GLN A 147 1.10 7.86 12.58
N VAL A 148 1.93 8.75 12.04
CA VAL A 148 3.17 8.38 11.32
C VAL A 148 4.34 8.09 12.27
N PHE A 149 4.17 8.28 13.58
CA PHE A 149 5.20 7.95 14.57
C PHE A 149 5.41 6.43 14.60
N ASN A 150 6.68 5.99 14.61
CA ASN A 150 7.14 4.60 14.44
C ASN A 150 7.03 4.01 13.03
N TYR A 151 6.73 4.81 12.00
CA TYR A 151 6.81 4.38 10.61
C TYR A 151 7.89 5.16 9.87
N SER A 152 8.58 4.50 8.94
CA SER A 152 9.48 5.18 8.02
C SER A 152 8.67 6.06 7.03
N PRO A 153 9.32 7.07 6.41
CA PRO A 153 8.68 7.84 5.35
C PRO A 153 8.15 6.96 4.21
N ASP A 154 8.89 5.91 3.84
CA ASP A 154 8.53 4.98 2.77
C ASP A 154 7.32 4.11 3.15
N GLU A 155 7.25 3.63 4.39
CA GLU A 155 6.09 2.90 4.90
C GLU A 155 4.84 3.77 4.86
N THR A 156 4.97 5.01 5.34
CA THR A 156 3.87 5.99 5.35
C THR A 156 3.38 6.27 3.92
N ALA A 157 4.30 6.51 2.99
CA ALA A 157 4.00 6.75 1.58
C ALA A 157 3.32 5.53 0.95
N TYR A 158 3.80 4.32 1.24
CA TYR A 158 3.18 3.08 0.77
C TYR A 158 1.74 2.94 1.25
N PHE A 159 1.47 3.13 2.55
CA PHE A 159 0.11 3.03 3.09
C PHE A 159 -0.83 4.03 2.40
N ARG A 160 -0.42 5.30 2.31
CA ARG A 160 -1.22 6.35 1.65
C ARG A 160 -1.44 6.09 0.17
N MET A 161 -0.41 5.63 -0.56
CA MET A 161 -0.55 5.22 -1.95
C MET A 161 -1.57 4.09 -2.09
N MET A 162 -1.49 3.07 -1.22
CA MET A 162 -2.38 1.92 -1.28
C MET A 162 -3.84 2.30 -1.03
N LEU A 163 -4.11 3.24 -0.12
CA LEU A 163 -5.47 3.76 0.11
C LEU A 163 -6.14 4.25 -1.19
N ASN A 164 -5.37 4.92 -2.06
CA ASN A 164 -5.87 5.46 -3.33
C ASN A 164 -5.99 4.44 -4.47
N ARG A 165 -5.29 3.31 -4.36
CA ARG A 165 -5.23 2.30 -5.44
C ARG A 165 -6.24 1.17 -5.26
N LYS A 166 -6.95 1.13 -4.13
CA LYS A 166 -7.84 0.03 -3.78
C LYS A 166 -9.31 0.43 -3.83
N SER A 167 -10.17 -0.58 -3.94
CA SER A 167 -11.62 -0.40 -3.87
C SER A 167 -12.02 0.15 -2.49
N ILE A 168 -13.20 0.78 -2.42
CA ILE A 168 -13.76 1.29 -1.16
C ILE A 168 -13.79 0.20 -0.09
N THR A 169 -14.28 -0.99 -0.40
CA THR A 169 -14.32 -2.12 0.54
C THR A 169 -12.95 -2.44 1.15
N ASN A 170 -11.89 -2.48 0.34
CA ASN A 170 -10.54 -2.75 0.81
C ASN A 170 -9.96 -1.57 1.60
N ALA A 171 -10.20 -0.34 1.15
CA ALA A 171 -9.78 0.87 1.86
C ALA A 171 -10.47 1.01 3.22
N THR A 172 -11.74 0.60 3.33
CA THR A 172 -12.48 0.53 4.59
C THR A 172 -11.80 -0.44 5.56
N VAL A 173 -11.36 -1.62 5.09
CA VAL A 173 -10.60 -2.58 5.92
C VAL A 173 -9.25 -2.01 6.36
N MET A 174 -8.58 -1.21 5.52
CA MET A 174 -7.34 -0.55 5.94
C MET A 174 -7.56 0.50 7.05
N ILE A 175 -8.69 1.22 7.02
CA ILE A 175 -9.04 2.23 8.04
C ILE A 175 -9.52 1.55 9.31
N GLN A 176 -10.35 0.52 9.17
CA GLN A 176 -10.94 -0.26 10.24
C GLN A 176 -10.64 -1.74 9.98
N PRO A 177 -9.51 -2.24 10.48
CA PRO A 177 -9.16 -3.65 10.36
C PRO A 177 -10.28 -4.54 10.89
N SER A 178 -10.38 -5.75 10.35
CA SER A 178 -11.38 -6.72 10.80
C SER A 178 -10.75 -7.74 11.72
N LEU A 179 -11.43 -8.06 12.82
CA LEU A 179 -11.01 -9.10 13.76
C LEU A 179 -12.00 -10.27 13.66
N ILE A 180 -11.52 -11.43 13.24
CA ILE A 180 -12.34 -12.64 13.10
C ILE A 180 -12.01 -13.58 14.26
N SER A 181 -13.03 -13.96 15.00
CA SER A 181 -12.93 -14.88 16.14
C SER A 181 -13.28 -16.29 15.71
N TYR A 182 -12.41 -17.24 16.03
CA TYR A 182 -12.60 -18.68 15.86
C TYR A 182 -12.74 -19.32 17.23
N SER A 183 -13.71 -20.21 17.40
CA SER A 183 -13.93 -20.98 18.63
C SER A 183 -14.28 -22.42 18.26
N PHE A 184 -14.06 -23.36 19.18
CA PHE A 184 -14.48 -24.75 19.00
C PHE A 184 -16.01 -24.91 18.95
N ASN A 185 -16.73 -23.99 19.58
CA ASN A 185 -18.18 -24.11 19.78
C ASN A 185 -19.01 -23.35 18.75
N PHE A 186 -18.39 -22.40 18.03
CA PHE A 186 -19.09 -21.49 17.14
C PHE A 186 -18.34 -21.31 15.83
N LEU A 187 -19.09 -21.05 14.76
CA LEU A 187 -18.53 -20.67 13.47
C LEU A 187 -17.73 -19.36 13.56
N PRO A 188 -16.73 -19.16 12.68
CA PRO A 188 -15.98 -17.92 12.65
C PRO A 188 -16.88 -16.71 12.44
N SER A 189 -16.74 -15.69 13.29
CA SER A 189 -17.53 -14.46 13.20
C SER A 189 -16.66 -13.22 13.41
N THR A 190 -17.04 -12.11 12.78
CA THR A 190 -16.42 -10.81 13.05
C THR A 190 -16.72 -10.39 14.48
N THR A 191 -15.71 -9.85 15.16
CA THR A 191 -15.80 -9.32 16.53
C THR A 191 -15.26 -7.90 16.59
N LEU A 192 -15.61 -7.17 17.64
CA LEU A 192 -15.12 -5.82 17.86
C LEU A 192 -13.60 -5.82 18.03
N LEU A 193 -12.94 -4.79 17.48
CA LEU A 193 -11.54 -4.52 17.79
C LEU A 193 -11.43 -3.93 19.19
N GLY A 194 -11.38 -4.82 20.18
CA GLY A 194 -11.24 -4.45 21.58
C GLY A 194 -10.60 -5.56 22.38
N VAL A 195 -10.00 -5.19 23.50
CA VAL A 195 -9.35 -6.14 24.44
C VAL A 195 -10.35 -7.18 24.95
N ALA A 196 -11.64 -6.83 25.03
CA ALA A 196 -12.71 -7.76 25.40
C ALA A 196 -12.88 -8.94 24.42
N SER A 197 -12.39 -8.83 23.19
CA SER A 197 -12.38 -9.93 22.22
C SER A 197 -11.29 -10.98 22.50
N ILE A 198 -10.31 -10.66 23.36
CA ILE A 198 -9.22 -11.56 23.73
C ILE A 198 -9.72 -12.51 24.81
N SER A 199 -9.68 -13.82 24.53
CA SER A 199 -10.05 -14.86 25.48
C SER A 199 -9.25 -16.14 25.23
N ALA A 200 -9.05 -16.94 26.28
CA ALA A 200 -8.27 -18.18 26.21
C ALA A 200 -8.92 -19.28 25.35
N ASP A 201 -10.24 -19.17 25.10
CA ASP A 201 -11.04 -20.15 24.34
C ASP A 201 -11.20 -19.79 22.86
N ARG A 202 -10.47 -18.77 22.36
CA ARG A 202 -10.65 -18.24 21.01
C ARG A 202 -9.32 -17.98 20.32
N ILE A 203 -9.30 -18.20 19.01
CA ILE A 203 -8.22 -17.77 18.12
C ILE A 203 -8.71 -16.53 17.37
N LEU A 204 -7.87 -15.51 17.26
CA LEU A 204 -8.21 -14.25 16.60
C LEU A 204 -7.36 -14.07 15.34
N LEU A 205 -8.01 -13.80 14.20
CA LEU A 205 -7.36 -13.39 12.96
C LEU A 205 -7.60 -11.90 12.75
N LEU A 206 -6.52 -11.12 12.76
CA LEU A 206 -6.55 -9.70 12.41
C LEU A 206 -6.25 -9.55 10.93
N ASP A 207 -7.22 -9.07 10.15
CA ASP A 207 -6.99 -8.62 8.79
C ASP A 207 -6.74 -7.10 8.78
N SER A 208 -5.47 -6.74 8.72
CA SER A 208 -5.00 -5.35 8.61
C SER A 208 -4.62 -4.96 7.19
N TYR A 209 -4.92 -5.77 6.18
CA TYR A 209 -4.62 -5.54 4.75
C TYR A 209 -3.13 -5.50 4.33
N PHE A 210 -2.22 -5.02 5.19
CA PHE A 210 -0.83 -4.69 4.81
C PHE A 210 0.21 -5.81 5.04
N SER A 211 -0.23 -7.05 5.32
CA SER A 211 0.64 -8.16 5.72
C SER A 211 1.76 -8.47 4.72
N ALA A 212 1.51 -8.36 3.42
CA ALA A 212 2.51 -8.64 2.38
C ALA A 212 3.67 -7.63 2.35
N PHE A 213 3.41 -6.36 2.65
CA PHE A 213 4.47 -5.34 2.68
C PHE A 213 5.31 -5.44 3.95
N ALA A 214 4.68 -5.77 5.08
CA ALA A 214 5.41 -6.08 6.30
C ALA A 214 6.39 -7.25 6.09
N GLN A 215 5.98 -8.30 5.37
CA GLN A 215 6.88 -9.41 5.01
C GLN A 215 8.05 -8.97 4.12
N LEU A 216 7.80 -8.10 3.13
CA LEU A 216 8.85 -7.58 2.26
C LEU A 216 9.90 -6.76 3.05
N LEU A 217 9.46 -5.96 4.02
CA LEU A 217 10.37 -5.19 4.87
C LEU A 217 11.12 -6.06 5.87
N GLN A 218 10.54 -7.18 6.34
CA GLN A 218 11.21 -8.11 7.25
C GLN A 218 12.25 -8.99 6.56
N ALA A 219 12.02 -9.40 5.31
CA ALA A 219 12.93 -10.26 4.56
C ALA A 219 14.43 -9.85 4.62
N PRO A 220 14.83 -8.59 4.37
CA PRO A 220 16.24 -8.20 4.46
C PRO A 220 16.79 -8.24 5.89
N HIS A 221 15.95 -8.09 6.93
CA HIS A 221 16.38 -8.24 8.31
C HIS A 221 16.66 -9.70 8.64
N ASP A 222 15.76 -10.61 8.23
CA ASP A 222 15.95 -12.06 8.39
C ASP A 222 17.23 -12.54 7.68
N ASP A 223 17.48 -12.06 6.45
CA ASP A 223 18.68 -12.38 5.69
C ASP A 223 19.97 -11.86 6.36
N VAL A 224 19.91 -10.66 6.95
CA VAL A 224 21.04 -10.07 7.67
C VAL A 224 21.38 -10.85 8.93
N GLU A 225 20.37 -11.30 9.69
CA GLU A 225 20.60 -12.11 10.89
C GLU A 225 21.31 -13.42 10.54
N LEU A 226 20.89 -14.09 9.46
CA LEU A 226 21.57 -15.28 8.94
C LEU A 226 23.03 -14.99 8.59
N ILE A 227 23.30 -13.91 7.86
CA ILE A 227 24.67 -13.53 7.45
C ILE A 227 25.57 -13.20 8.66
N ILE A 228 25.04 -12.51 9.67
CA ILE A 228 25.78 -12.14 10.88
C ILE A 228 26.19 -13.38 11.67
N CYS A 229 25.28 -14.35 11.80
CA CYS A 229 25.55 -15.59 12.52
C CYS A 229 26.61 -16.48 11.85
N GLU A 230 26.72 -16.44 10.52
CA GLU A 230 27.64 -17.31 9.76
C GLU A 230 29.05 -16.72 9.58
N ARG A 231 29.25 -15.41 9.69
CA ARG A 231 30.53 -14.75 9.35
C ARG A 231 31.40 -14.44 10.57
N PHE A 232 32.68 -14.76 10.45
CA PHE A 232 33.74 -14.32 11.38
C PHE A 232 34.84 -13.54 10.64
N PRO A 233 35.26 -12.35 11.13
CA PRO A 233 34.72 -11.64 12.28
C PRO A 233 33.30 -11.11 12.03
N VAL A 234 32.57 -10.85 13.12
CA VAL A 234 31.17 -10.36 13.06
C VAL A 234 31.10 -9.11 12.20
N PRO A 235 30.29 -9.12 11.12
CA PRO A 235 30.21 -7.98 10.21
C PRO A 235 29.46 -6.82 10.85
N ARG A 236 29.87 -5.59 10.53
CA ARG A 236 29.17 -4.38 10.95
C ARG A 236 27.93 -4.16 10.09
N LEU A 237 26.74 -4.23 10.68
CA LEU A 237 25.49 -3.84 10.03
C LEU A 237 25.37 -2.31 9.97
N VAL A 238 24.97 -1.80 8.81
CA VAL A 238 24.64 -0.38 8.58
C VAL A 238 23.25 -0.33 7.95
N VAL A 239 22.28 0.21 8.68
CA VAL A 239 20.93 0.48 8.18
C VAL A 239 20.87 1.95 7.77
N CYS A 240 20.33 2.23 6.58
CA CYS A 240 20.27 3.59 6.05
C CYS A 240 19.09 3.76 5.10
N ASP A 241 18.51 4.96 5.13
CA ASP A 241 17.47 5.39 4.19
C ASP A 241 18.08 6.16 3.00
N GLN A 242 17.28 6.37 1.95
CA GLN A 242 17.70 7.17 0.80
C GLN A 242 18.10 8.58 1.24
N HIS A 243 19.23 9.09 0.74
CA HIS A 243 19.85 10.37 1.13
C HIS A 243 20.36 10.45 2.58
N GLY A 244 20.30 9.37 3.36
CA GLY A 244 20.89 9.30 4.69
C GLY A 244 22.42 9.39 4.63
N SER A 245 23.05 9.97 5.65
CA SER A 245 24.52 10.08 5.72
C SER A 245 25.24 8.72 5.74
N GLN A 246 24.54 7.67 6.17
CA GLN A 246 25.01 6.29 6.14
C GLN A 246 24.86 5.62 4.77
N ALA A 247 23.99 6.12 3.88
CA ALA A 247 23.80 5.59 2.53
C ALA A 247 25.09 5.68 1.69
N ARG A 248 26.00 6.62 2.03
CA ARG A 248 27.34 6.73 1.41
C ARG A 248 28.16 5.44 1.48
N PHE A 249 27.96 4.61 2.51
CA PHE A 249 28.66 3.34 2.65
C PHE A 249 28.24 2.35 1.56
N LEU A 250 26.96 2.36 1.20
CA LEU A 250 26.44 1.60 0.06
C LEU A 250 26.93 2.21 -1.25
N LEU A 251 26.75 3.52 -1.44
CA LEU A 251 27.10 4.22 -2.69
C LEU A 251 28.58 4.06 -3.07
N ALA A 252 29.49 4.07 -2.09
CA ALA A 252 30.93 3.87 -2.31
C ALA A 252 31.32 2.43 -2.73
N LYS A 253 30.38 1.47 -2.69
CA LYS A 253 30.59 0.08 -3.12
C LYS A 253 29.88 -0.25 -4.43
N LEU A 254 28.98 0.61 -4.89
CA LEU A 254 28.27 0.42 -6.15
C LEU A 254 29.18 0.79 -7.33
N ASN A 255 28.99 0.10 -8.45
CA ASN A 255 29.67 0.43 -9.70
C ASN A 255 29.12 1.77 -10.24
N PRO A 256 29.95 2.80 -10.46
CA PRO A 256 29.46 4.11 -10.90
C PRO A 256 28.83 4.01 -12.31
N SER A 257 27.61 4.52 -12.44
CA SER A 257 26.84 4.48 -13.70
C SER A 257 27.13 5.67 -14.63
N ALA A 258 27.67 6.78 -14.11
CA ALA A 258 28.13 7.91 -14.91
C ALA A 258 29.41 8.51 -14.28
N THR A 259 30.51 8.49 -15.04
CA THR A 259 31.69 9.30 -14.76
C THR A 259 31.46 10.72 -15.26
N TYR A 260 32.12 11.71 -14.66
CA TYR A 260 32.00 13.16 -14.96
C TYR A 260 32.10 13.53 -16.46
N ASN A 261 32.53 12.61 -17.32
CA ASN A 261 32.77 12.80 -18.76
C ASN A 261 31.69 12.27 -19.70
N ASN A 262 30.63 11.59 -19.23
CA ASN A 262 29.55 11.10 -20.09
C ASN A 262 28.19 11.65 -19.64
N GLU A 263 27.78 12.77 -20.25
CA GLU A 263 26.43 13.35 -20.11
C GLU A 263 25.36 12.52 -20.84
N VAL A 264 25.08 11.32 -20.35
CA VAL A 264 23.82 10.64 -20.68
C VAL A 264 23.10 10.32 -19.37
N ALA A 265 22.74 11.38 -18.63
CA ALA A 265 21.79 11.26 -17.54
C ALA A 265 20.41 10.98 -18.15
N THR A 266 20.00 9.71 -18.10
CA THR A 266 18.60 9.36 -18.40
C THR A 266 17.76 9.87 -17.23
N ALA A 267 16.76 10.72 -17.51
CA ALA A 267 15.96 11.36 -16.48
C ALA A 267 15.37 10.32 -15.50
N GLY A 268 15.78 10.37 -14.23
CA GLY A 268 15.27 9.52 -13.16
C GLY A 268 16.25 8.50 -12.57
N MET A 269 17.50 8.39 -13.03
CA MET A 269 18.54 7.61 -12.34
C MET A 269 19.39 8.52 -11.44
N ASP A 270 19.55 8.13 -10.17
CA ASP A 270 20.50 8.77 -9.26
C ASP A 270 21.92 8.64 -9.83
N VAL A 271 22.50 9.77 -10.24
CA VAL A 271 23.86 9.86 -10.75
C VAL A 271 24.81 9.79 -9.56
N ILE A 272 25.50 8.65 -9.41
CA ILE A 272 26.51 8.45 -8.37
C ILE A 272 27.81 9.13 -8.83
N PHE A 273 28.05 10.36 -8.36
CA PHE A 273 29.28 11.10 -8.63
C PHE A 273 30.43 10.53 -7.78
N ILE A 274 31.18 9.56 -8.34
CA ILE A 274 32.44 9.05 -7.79
C ILE A 274 33.51 9.18 -8.87
N ASP A 275 34.75 9.50 -8.47
CA ASP A 275 35.92 9.59 -9.37
C ASP A 275 36.37 8.24 -9.94
N ASP A 276 35.74 7.14 -9.52
CA ASP A 276 36.09 5.78 -9.89
C ASP A 276 35.65 5.45 -11.32
N VAL A 277 36.47 4.67 -12.02
CA VAL A 277 36.19 4.20 -13.38
C VAL A 277 35.11 3.12 -13.31
N ASN A 278 34.07 3.26 -14.13
CA ASN A 278 33.04 2.23 -14.21
C ASN A 278 33.62 0.90 -14.75
N LEU A 279 33.02 -0.23 -14.33
CA LEU A 279 33.53 -1.57 -14.65
C LEU A 279 33.62 -1.83 -16.16
N GLN A 280 32.72 -1.25 -16.96
CA GLN A 280 32.72 -1.43 -18.41
C GLN A 280 33.96 -0.79 -19.06
N VAL A 281 34.26 0.46 -18.71
CA VAL A 281 35.45 1.17 -19.20
C VAL A 281 36.73 0.46 -18.75
N PHE A 282 36.75 -0.09 -17.52
CA PHE A 282 37.86 -0.92 -17.06
C PHE A 282 38.09 -2.14 -17.97
N PHE A 283 37.04 -2.89 -18.28
CA PHE A 283 37.15 -4.05 -19.18
C PHE A 283 37.54 -3.67 -20.61
N GLU A 284 36.99 -2.57 -21.16
CA GLU A 284 37.38 -2.07 -22.48
C GLU A 284 38.86 -1.69 -22.54
N HIS A 285 39.39 -1.08 -21.48
CA HIS A 285 40.81 -0.73 -21.39
C HIS A 285 41.70 -1.97 -21.26
N LEU A 286 41.29 -2.93 -20.43
CA LEU A 286 41.98 -4.20 -20.26
C LEU A 286 42.04 -4.99 -21.59
N GLN A 287 40.92 -5.06 -22.32
CA GLN A 287 40.87 -5.70 -23.64
C GLN A 287 41.78 -5.01 -24.66
N ARG A 288 41.82 -3.67 -24.70
CA ARG A 288 42.72 -2.95 -25.61
C ARG A 288 44.20 -3.20 -25.31
N LEU A 289 44.57 -3.22 -24.03
CA LEU A 289 45.95 -3.49 -23.61
C LEU A 289 46.36 -4.92 -23.95
N ASP A 290 45.49 -5.90 -23.72
CA ASP A 290 45.79 -7.31 -24.01
C ASP A 290 45.99 -7.56 -25.52
N VAL A 291 45.16 -6.94 -26.36
CA VAL A 291 45.25 -7.06 -27.84
C VAL A 291 46.44 -6.28 -28.43
N GLN A 292 46.94 -5.25 -27.75
CA GLN A 292 48.13 -4.49 -28.19
C GLN A 292 49.46 -5.15 -27.82
N THR A 293 49.45 -6.19 -26.97
CA THR A 293 50.66 -6.88 -26.50
C THR A 293 51.00 -8.13 -27.32
N SER A 294 50.44 -8.27 -28.53
CA SER A 294 50.77 -9.32 -29.52
C SER A 294 51.39 -8.76 -30.79
#